data_AF-A0A957T5X8-F1
#
_entry.id   AF-A0A957T5X8-F1
#
_cell.length_a   1.000
_cell.length_b   1.000
_cell.length_c   1.000
_cell.angle_alpha   90.00
_cell.angle_beta   90.00
_cell.angle_gamma   90.00
#
_symmetry.space_group_name_H-M   'P 1'
#
loop_
_entity.id
_entity.type
_entity.pdbx_description
1 polymer ?
#
loop_
_entity_poly.entity_id
_entity_poly.type
_entity_poly.pdbx_seq_one_letter_code
_entity_poly.pdbx_strand_id
1 'polypeptide(L)'
;MLKKLGDFITPERSSSWLNRLAPYGILVFAGLVAFIVAGAGWEYTNSSEFCGTFCHSMPPEYEAYLISPHARVDCVECHIGRDYIATQFTRKAQDISHIVRYIGVVEYEVPIYAKKLRPASEVCERCHFPGKFSDDSMREFTRFDAEQNNEET
;
A
#
# COMPACT_ATOMS: atom_id res chain seq x y z
N MET A 1 7.47 -39.28 22.26
CA MET A 1 7.04 -38.17 21.39
C MET A 1 8.23 -37.53 20.67
N LEU A 2 9.27 -37.12 21.40
CA LEU A 2 10.50 -36.51 20.84
C LEU A 2 11.23 -37.36 19.79
N LYS A 3 11.33 -38.69 20.00
CA LYS A 3 12.00 -39.60 19.05
C LYS A 3 11.29 -39.64 17.68
N LYS A 4 9.95 -39.72 17.68
CA LYS A 4 9.13 -39.70 16.46
C LYS A 4 9.25 -38.38 15.68
N LEU A 5 9.49 -37.27 16.38
CA LEU A 5 9.71 -35.96 15.75
C LEU A 5 11.12 -35.86 15.15
N GLY A 6 12.13 -36.40 15.85
CA GLY A 6 13.49 -36.53 15.32
C GLY A 6 13.56 -37.42 14.08
N ASP A 7 12.90 -38.57 14.10
CA ASP A 7 12.83 -39.53 12.99
C ASP A 7 12.08 -38.96 11.76
N PHE A 8 11.28 -37.91 11.95
CA PHE A 8 10.56 -37.21 10.89
C PHE A 8 11.37 -36.06 10.29
N ILE A 9 12.10 -35.31 11.11
CA ILE A 9 12.97 -34.19 10.66
C ILE A 9 14.24 -34.73 10.00
N THR A 10 14.81 -35.81 10.53
CA THR A 10 15.99 -36.49 10.00
C THR A 10 15.68 -37.98 9.77
N PRO A 11 14.99 -38.34 8.69
CA PRO A 11 14.59 -39.73 8.42
C PRO A 11 15.79 -40.63 8.13
N GLU A 12 15.81 -41.82 8.74
CA GLU A 12 16.87 -42.81 8.54
C GLU A 12 16.98 -43.25 7.07
N ARG A 13 18.20 -43.57 6.62
CA ARG A 13 18.50 -44.03 5.25
C ARG A 13 17.88 -45.39 4.89
N SER A 14 17.22 -46.07 5.82
CA SER A 14 16.45 -47.30 5.63
C SER A 14 14.95 -47.06 5.35
N SER A 15 14.44 -45.87 5.69
CA SER A 15 13.02 -45.51 5.58
C SER A 15 12.53 -45.42 4.12
N SER A 16 11.23 -45.58 3.87
CA SER A 16 10.66 -45.43 2.52
C SER A 16 10.92 -44.04 1.95
N TRP A 17 11.06 -43.94 0.62
CA TRP A 17 11.37 -42.68 -0.06
C TRP A 17 10.37 -41.55 0.27
N LEU A 18 9.09 -41.89 0.48
CA LEU A 18 8.03 -40.99 0.92
C LEU A 18 8.32 -40.35 2.28
N ASN A 19 8.77 -41.15 3.26
CA ASN A 19 9.10 -40.64 4.60
C ASN A 19 10.34 -39.73 4.58
N ARG A 20 11.23 -39.93 3.59
CA ARG A 20 12.40 -39.06 3.38
C ARG A 20 12.05 -37.72 2.77
N LEU A 21 11.05 -37.68 1.89
CA LEU A 21 10.62 -36.46 1.22
C LEU A 21 9.56 -35.68 2.01
N ALA A 22 8.83 -36.33 2.92
CA ALA A 22 7.80 -35.72 3.75
C ALA A 22 8.22 -34.40 4.44
N PRO A 23 9.38 -34.28 5.13
CA PRO A 23 9.76 -33.03 5.78
C PRO A 23 10.01 -31.91 4.75
N TYR A 24 10.65 -32.21 3.62
CA TYR A 24 10.88 -31.23 2.55
C TYR A 24 9.56 -30.80 1.89
N GLY A 25 8.65 -31.74 1.64
CA GLY A 25 7.32 -31.45 1.10
C GLY A 25 6.51 -30.54 2.03
N ILE A 26 6.60 -30.75 3.34
CA ILE A 26 5.94 -29.92 4.34
C ILE A 26 6.58 -28.54 4.46
N LEU A 27 7.91 -28.44 4.39
CA LEU A 27 8.60 -27.15 4.35
C LEU A 27 8.22 -26.34 3.11
N VAL A 28 8.17 -26.98 1.94
CA VAL A 28 7.72 -26.34 0.69
C VAL A 28 6.27 -25.89 0.81
N PHE A 29 5.38 -26.76 1.28
CA PHE A 29 3.97 -26.42 1.47
C PHE A 29 3.79 -25.26 2.46
N ALA A 30 4.47 -25.31 3.60
CA ALA A 30 4.44 -24.23 4.59
C ALA A 30 4.99 -22.92 4.01
N GLY A 31 6.06 -22.98 3.23
CA GLY A 31 6.61 -21.82 2.52
C GLY A 31 5.62 -21.23 1.51
N LEU A 32 4.93 -22.07 0.73
CA LEU A 32 3.90 -21.63 -0.21
C LEU A 32 2.71 -20.97 0.51
N VAL A 33 2.24 -21.57 1.59
CA VAL A 33 1.16 -21.00 2.42
C VAL A 33 1.59 -19.65 2.99
N ALA A 34 2.80 -19.56 3.55
CA ALA A 34 3.33 -18.31 4.07
C ALA A 34 3.45 -17.23 2.98
N PHE A 35 3.89 -17.60 1.78
CA PHE A 35 3.97 -16.68 0.65
C PHE A 35 2.60 -16.15 0.23
N ILE A 36 1.59 -17.01 0.13
CA ILE A 36 0.21 -16.61 -0.20
C ILE A 36 -0.36 -15.66 0.86
N VAL A 37 -0.20 -16.01 2.14
CA VAL A 37 -0.67 -15.18 3.25
C VAL A 37 0.04 -13.83 3.27
N ALA A 38 1.35 -13.81 3.06
CA ALA A 38 2.12 -12.57 2.99
C ALA A 38 1.68 -11.69 1.82
N GLY A 39 1.44 -12.27 0.64
CA GLY A 39 0.93 -11.55 -0.52
C GLY A 39 -0.46 -10.95 -0.28
N ALA A 40 -1.39 -11.72 0.28
CA ALA A 40 -2.72 -11.23 0.62
C ALA A 40 -2.67 -10.10 1.67
N GLY A 41 -1.81 -10.25 2.68
CA GLY A 41 -1.57 -9.21 3.69
C GLY A 41 -0.96 -7.95 3.10
N TRP A 42 -0.03 -8.09 2.14
CA TRP A 42 0.55 -6.96 1.42
C TRP A 42 -0.52 -6.15 0.69
N GLU A 43 -1.39 -6.80 -0.10
CA GLU A 43 -2.43 -6.08 -0.84
C GLU A 43 -3.50 -5.49 0.05
N TYR A 44 -3.94 -6.21 1.08
CA TYR A 44 -4.90 -5.67 2.02
C TYR A 44 -4.35 -4.40 2.71
N THR A 45 -3.12 -4.47 3.22
CA THR A 45 -2.49 -3.34 3.91
C THR A 45 -2.03 -2.20 2.98
N ASN A 46 -2.17 -2.37 1.66
CA ASN A 46 -1.92 -1.33 0.65
C ASN A 46 -3.21 -0.76 0.06
N SER A 47 -4.37 -1.32 0.39
CA SER A 47 -5.66 -0.87 -0.10
C SER A 47 -6.11 0.46 0.53
N SER A 48 -6.85 1.26 -0.23
CA SER A 48 -7.49 2.48 0.30
C SER A 48 -8.50 2.18 1.41
N GLU A 49 -9.17 1.02 1.38
CA GLU A 49 -10.09 0.59 2.43
C GLU A 49 -9.37 0.42 3.78
N PHE A 50 -8.24 -0.29 3.80
CA PHE A 50 -7.43 -0.43 5.01
C PHE A 50 -6.98 0.93 5.54
N CYS A 51 -6.46 1.79 4.67
CA CYS A 51 -5.99 3.12 5.08
C CYS A 51 -7.12 3.99 5.65
N GLY A 52 -8.32 3.94 5.08
CA GLY A 52 -9.44 4.80 5.48
C GLY A 52 -10.26 4.30 6.67
N THR A 53 -10.33 2.99 6.88
CA THR A 53 -11.29 2.40 7.81
C THR A 53 -10.65 1.74 9.03
N PHE A 54 -9.37 1.35 8.94
CA PHE A 54 -8.73 0.58 10.00
C PHE A 54 -8.36 1.45 11.22
N CYS A 55 -7.98 2.70 10.98
CA CYS A 55 -7.58 3.65 12.00
C CYS A 55 -8.71 4.67 12.24
N HIS A 56 -9.01 4.95 13.51
CA HIS A 56 -10.05 5.90 13.91
C HIS A 56 -9.79 7.36 13.50
N SER A 57 -8.55 7.69 13.14
CA SER A 57 -8.08 9.05 12.83
C SER A 57 -8.09 9.36 11.35
N MET A 58 -8.39 8.36 10.51
CA MET A 58 -8.39 8.43 9.05
C MET A 58 -9.74 8.71 8.36
N PRO A 59 -10.93 8.69 9.02
CA PRO A 59 -12.20 8.97 8.33
C PRO A 59 -12.22 10.29 7.55
N PRO A 60 -11.72 11.44 8.06
CA PRO A 60 -11.73 12.69 7.30
C PRO A 60 -10.95 12.60 5.98
N GLU A 61 -9.77 11.97 6.00
CA GLU A 61 -8.91 11.79 4.84
C GLU A 61 -9.51 10.79 3.85
N TYR A 62 -10.21 9.76 4.33
CA TYR A 62 -10.90 8.80 3.48
C TYR A 62 -12.08 9.42 2.73
N GLU A 63 -12.89 10.23 3.40
CA GLU A 63 -13.99 10.95 2.74
C GLU A 63 -13.48 11.92 1.68
N ALA A 64 -12.40 12.65 1.98
CA ALA A 64 -11.73 13.52 0.99
C ALA A 64 -11.18 12.72 -0.21
N TYR A 65 -10.61 11.54 0.03
CA TYR A 65 -10.15 10.64 -1.02
C TYR A 65 -11.31 10.20 -1.94
N LEU A 66 -12.45 9.79 -1.38
CA LEU A 66 -13.59 9.25 -2.13
C LEU A 66 -14.20 10.25 -3.12
N ILE A 67 -14.14 11.54 -2.82
CA ILE A 67 -14.65 12.61 -3.71
C ILE A 67 -13.56 13.24 -4.59
N SER A 68 -12.31 12.80 -4.46
CA SER A 68 -11.19 13.36 -5.22
C SER A 68 -11.10 12.79 -6.64
N PRO A 69 -10.41 13.47 -7.57
CA PRO A 69 -10.06 12.90 -8.88
C PRO A 69 -9.23 11.61 -8.81
N HIS A 70 -8.68 11.27 -7.64
CA HIS A 70 -7.85 10.11 -7.38
C HIS A 70 -8.57 9.00 -6.61
N ALA A 71 -9.89 9.03 -6.46
CA ALA A 71 -10.69 8.04 -5.70
C ALA A 71 -10.57 6.58 -6.18
N ARG A 72 -9.87 6.33 -7.29
CA ARG A 72 -9.58 5.01 -7.87
C ARG A 72 -8.09 4.68 -7.94
N VAL A 73 -7.27 5.44 -7.22
CA VAL A 73 -5.82 5.29 -7.13
C VAL A 73 -5.49 4.96 -5.68
N ASP A 74 -4.88 3.81 -5.41
CA ASP A 74 -4.63 3.40 -4.02
C ASP A 74 -3.80 4.44 -3.26
N CYS A 75 -4.11 4.67 -1.98
CA CYS A 75 -3.41 5.64 -1.13
C CYS A 75 -1.89 5.49 -1.21
N VAL A 76 -1.40 4.25 -1.27
CA VAL A 76 0.02 3.93 -1.31
C VAL A 76 0.71 4.35 -2.60
N GLU A 77 -0.01 4.54 -3.71
CA GLU A 77 0.59 5.03 -4.94
C GLU A 77 1.12 6.45 -4.79
N CYS A 78 0.52 7.23 -3.88
CA CYS A 78 0.95 8.57 -3.54
C CYS A 78 1.82 8.62 -2.27
N HIS A 79 1.40 7.93 -1.21
CA HIS A 79 2.05 8.02 0.10
C HIS A 79 3.33 7.17 0.21
N ILE A 80 3.39 6.01 -0.46
CA ILE A 80 4.60 5.18 -0.55
C ILE A 80 5.31 5.46 -1.89
N GLY A 81 4.55 5.67 -2.96
CA GLY A 81 5.05 5.87 -4.32
C GLY A 81 5.09 4.58 -5.13
N ARG A 82 4.94 4.70 -6.45
CA ARG A 82 5.17 3.60 -7.41
C ARG A 82 6.67 3.37 -7.60
N ASP A 83 7.18 2.29 -7.03
CA ASP A 83 8.59 1.91 -7.09
C ASP A 83 8.73 0.38 -6.99
N TYR A 84 9.95 -0.15 -7.09
CA TYR A 84 10.25 -1.54 -6.84
C TYR A 84 9.82 -1.97 -5.44
N ILE A 85 9.40 -3.23 -5.30
CA ILE A 85 8.87 -3.77 -4.05
C ILE A 85 9.84 -3.63 -2.87
N ALA A 86 11.15 -3.73 -3.10
CA ALA A 86 12.15 -3.51 -2.07
C ALA A 86 12.14 -2.07 -1.53
N THR A 87 11.99 -1.09 -2.42
CA THR A 87 11.86 0.32 -2.04
C THR A 87 10.54 0.58 -1.33
N GLN A 88 9.43 0.04 -1.84
CA GLN A 88 8.12 0.19 -1.19
C GLN A 88 8.10 -0.44 0.21
N PHE A 89 8.72 -1.60 0.39
CA PHE A 89 8.83 -2.27 1.68
C PHE A 89 9.60 -1.43 2.70
N THR A 90 10.76 -0.90 2.31
CA THR A 90 11.57 -0.04 3.20
C THR A 90 10.85 1.24 3.58
N ARG A 91 10.16 1.89 2.63
CA ARG A 91 9.31 3.07 2.88
C ARG A 91 8.18 2.73 3.85
N LYS A 92 7.42 1.66 3.59
CA LYS A 92 6.34 1.20 4.47
C LYS A 92 6.82 0.89 5.88
N ALA A 93 8.01 0.29 6.03
CA ALA A 93 8.59 -0.01 7.34
C ALA A 93 8.94 1.25 8.15
N GLN A 94 9.32 2.35 7.50
CA GLN A 94 9.58 3.63 8.17
C GLN A 94 8.29 4.25 8.74
N ASP A 95 7.15 4.01 8.08
CA ASP A 95 5.84 4.51 8.48
C ASP A 95 5.23 3.71 9.65
N ILE A 96 5.83 2.59 10.09
CA ILE A 96 5.41 1.85 11.29
C ILE A 96 5.39 2.75 12.54
N SER A 97 6.23 3.78 12.59
CA SER A 97 6.23 4.77 13.67
C SER A 97 4.88 5.48 13.85
N HIS A 98 4.08 5.58 12.79
CA HIS A 98 2.73 6.14 12.83
C HIS A 98 1.76 5.25 13.61
N ILE A 99 1.93 3.93 13.55
CA ILE A 99 1.09 2.98 14.30
C ILE A 99 1.18 3.29 15.79
N VAL A 100 2.40 3.45 16.33
CA VAL A 100 2.63 3.75 17.75
C VAL A 100 1.95 5.06 18.17
N ARG A 101 1.95 6.08 17.30
CA ARG A 101 1.28 7.36 17.56
C ARG A 101 -0.24 7.22 17.55
N TYR A 102 -0.80 6.51 16.57
CA TYR A 102 -2.24 6.43 16.37
C TYR A 102 -2.95 5.41 17.27
N ILE A 103 -2.23 4.46 17.87
CA ILE A 103 -2.79 3.59 18.92
C ILE A 103 -2.83 4.24 20.32
N GLY A 104 -2.52 5.53 20.42
CA GLY A 104 -2.67 6.31 21.66
C GLY A 104 -1.52 6.17 22.66
N VAL A 105 -0.38 5.61 22.26
CA VAL A 105 0.83 5.55 23.12
C VAL A 105 1.53 6.91 23.19
N VAL A 106 1.33 7.76 22.17
CA VAL A 106 1.91 9.11 22.09
C VAL A 106 0.85 10.05 21.54
N GLU A 107 0.78 11.27 22.06
CA GLU A 107 -0.11 12.32 21.57
C GLU A 107 0.26 12.72 20.13
N TYR A 108 -0.77 12.88 19.27
CA TYR A 108 -0.60 13.32 17.89
C TYR A 108 -1.44 14.56 17.62
N GLU A 109 -0.96 15.39 16.70
CA GLU A 109 -1.60 16.64 16.31
C GLU A 109 -2.76 16.38 15.34
N VAL A 110 -3.89 17.05 15.56
CA VAL A 110 -5.05 17.06 14.66
C VAL A 110 -5.33 18.49 14.18
N PRO A 111 -5.75 18.69 12.92
CA PRO A 111 -5.94 17.67 11.87
C PRO A 111 -4.62 17.12 11.30
N ILE A 112 -4.67 15.94 10.69
CA ILE A 112 -3.48 15.27 10.16
C ILE A 112 -3.09 15.91 8.82
N TYR A 113 -1.80 16.22 8.65
CA TYR A 113 -1.27 16.76 7.39
C TYR A 113 -0.14 15.88 6.86
N ALA A 114 -0.07 15.75 5.53
CA ALA A 114 1.03 15.09 4.87
C ALA A 114 2.29 15.96 4.89
N LYS A 115 3.11 15.84 5.95
CA LYS A 115 4.31 16.69 6.16
C LYS A 115 5.53 16.26 5.33
N LYS A 116 5.53 15.06 4.75
CA LYS A 116 6.68 14.48 4.04
C LYS A 116 6.24 13.64 2.82
N LEU A 117 5.51 14.27 1.90
CA LEU A 117 5.26 13.64 0.60
C LEU A 117 6.57 13.53 -0.19
N ARG A 118 6.63 12.49 -1.03
CA ARG A 118 7.74 12.29 -1.96
C ARG A 118 7.70 13.36 -3.06
N PRO A 119 8.82 13.61 -3.76
CA PRO A 119 8.85 14.53 -4.90
C PRO A 119 7.79 14.17 -5.94
N ALA A 120 7.20 15.18 -6.58
CA ALA A 120 6.17 14.98 -7.60
C ALA A 120 6.64 14.06 -8.74
N SER A 121 7.93 14.11 -9.08
CA SER A 121 8.56 13.24 -10.09
C SER A 121 8.53 11.75 -9.76
N GLU A 122 8.45 11.38 -8.49
CA GLU A 122 8.37 9.98 -8.05
C GLU A 122 6.93 9.47 -7.97
N VAL A 123 5.96 10.36 -7.85
CA VAL A 123 4.56 10.05 -7.52
C VAL A 123 3.62 10.48 -8.63
N CYS A 124 3.50 11.78 -8.84
CA CYS A 124 2.53 12.38 -9.76
C CYS A 124 2.93 12.10 -11.20
N GLU A 125 4.22 12.27 -11.52
CA GLU A 125 4.73 12.19 -12.89
C GLU A 125 4.77 10.77 -13.46
N ARG A 126 4.49 9.77 -12.62
CA ARG A 126 4.27 8.38 -13.05
C ARG A 126 2.98 8.22 -13.84
N CYS A 127 2.01 9.11 -13.64
CA CYS A 127 0.72 9.12 -14.31
C CYS A 127 0.48 10.43 -15.10
N HIS A 128 1.00 11.56 -14.62
CA HIS A 128 0.85 12.87 -15.24
C HIS A 128 2.10 13.26 -16.04
N PHE A 129 1.94 13.59 -17.32
CA PHE A 129 3.07 14.08 -18.11
C PHE A 129 3.44 15.51 -17.70
N PRO A 130 4.67 15.80 -17.26
CA PRO A 130 5.05 17.13 -16.75
C PRO A 130 4.87 18.27 -17.76
N GLY A 131 5.07 17.97 -19.05
CA GLY A 131 4.91 18.95 -20.13
C GLY A 131 3.45 19.26 -20.47
N LYS A 132 2.47 18.53 -19.91
CA LYS A 132 1.04 18.80 -20.07
C LYS A 132 0.49 19.35 -18.74
N PHE A 133 0.65 20.65 -18.55
CA PHE A 133 0.07 21.34 -17.40
C PHE A 133 -1.43 21.54 -17.62
N SER A 134 -2.26 21.09 -16.68
CA SER A 134 -3.68 21.48 -16.65
C SER A 134 -3.76 22.70 -15.75
N ASP A 135 -4.23 23.82 -16.29
CA ASP A 135 -4.44 25.04 -15.52
C ASP A 135 -5.68 24.83 -14.63
N ASP A 136 -5.50 24.20 -13.46
CA ASP A 136 -6.55 24.03 -12.45
C ASP A 136 -6.73 25.35 -11.68
N SER A 137 -6.96 26.43 -12.43
CA SER A 137 -7.34 27.73 -11.91
C SER A 137 -8.83 27.91 -12.09
N MET A 138 -9.53 28.20 -10.99
CA MET A 138 -10.95 28.55 -11.02
C MET A 138 -11.07 29.91 -11.69
N ARG A 139 -11.46 29.92 -12.98
CA ARG A 139 -11.65 31.14 -13.77
C ARG A 139 -13.07 31.66 -13.56
N GLU A 140 -13.21 32.71 -12.77
CA GLU A 140 -14.48 33.40 -12.59
C GLU A 140 -14.72 34.36 -13.76
N PHE A 141 -15.58 33.97 -14.70
CA PHE A 141 -16.05 34.85 -15.76
C PHE A 141 -17.15 35.77 -15.21
N THR A 142 -16.79 37.01 -14.88
CA THR A 142 -17.74 38.03 -14.38
C THR A 142 -18.70 38.54 -15.46
N ARG A 143 -18.48 38.17 -16.73
CA ARG A 143 -19.36 38.47 -17.87
C ARG A 143 -19.31 37.35 -18.89
N PHE A 144 -20.46 37.01 -19.46
CA PHE A 144 -20.57 36.05 -20.55
C PHE A 144 -19.99 36.63 -21.85
N ASP A 145 -18.99 35.97 -22.43
CA ASP A 145 -18.45 36.23 -23.76
C ASP A 145 -18.84 35.06 -24.68
N ALA A 146 -19.71 35.32 -25.66
CA ALA A 146 -20.25 34.29 -26.53
C ALA A 146 -19.26 33.82 -27.61
N GLU A 147 -18.24 34.62 -27.93
CA GLU A 147 -17.28 34.29 -28.98
C GLU A 147 -16.25 33.31 -28.44
N GLN A 148 -15.69 33.61 -27.26
CA GLN A 148 -14.66 32.78 -26.61
C GLN A 148 -15.20 31.41 -26.14
N ASN A 149 -16.47 31.33 -25.73
CA ASN A 149 -17.08 30.08 -25.26
C ASN A 149 -17.49 29.10 -26.37
N ASN A 150 -17.48 29.55 -27.63
CA ASN A 150 -17.84 28.71 -28.79
C ASN A 150 -16.60 28.19 -29.55
N GLU A 151 -15.37 28.51 -29.11
CA GLU A 151 -14.12 28.15 -29.80
C GLU A 151 -13.54 26.77 -29.39
N GLU A 152 -14.15 26.04 -28.47
CA GLU A 152 -13.62 24.77 -27.96
C GLU A 152 -14.50 23.56 -28.38
N THR A 153 -14.11 22.91 -29.48
CA THR A 153 -14.38 21.48 -29.77
C THR A 153 -13.09 20.75 -30.08
#